data_AF-A0A2S2QJ50-F1
#
_entry.id   AF-A0A2S2QJ50-F1
#
_cell.length_a   1.000
_cell.length_b   1.000
_cell.length_c   1.000
_cell.angle_alpha   90.00
_cell.angle_beta   90.00
_cell.angle_gamma   90.00
#
_symmetry.space_group_name_H-M   'P 1'
#
loop_
_entity.id
_entity.type
_entity.pdbx_description
1 polymer ?
#
loop_
_entity_poly.entity_id
_entity_poly.type
_entity_poly.pdbx_seq_one_letter_code
_entity_poly.pdbx_strand_id
1 'polypeptide(L)'
;MQDFENNCSFNTHLSWVAEEEVATATIYLDLLLRSVTHPGLLQTFIKFILCQRFEKIKIIELLVNRINNKSFKVCIATLALMETILDLNCEDVMLELVLKYLVPCTHIMLSQRSRIKQVDSYCKSADIFLSLMPDVFKHRNINSQTLYSEYRCYLNCARIKIAECAIETKHWTYLYDGENPSYTIVEFKTNDVENDQNSILSADDSSSGYESFKAMKDIDKLLGNDDGKPSDDIFSNTSSPCESDSPTCFIRQSAFKTKEPFTQYPCLGPFLEALFSKLENMPEQDFRINLRLTAVITRLSVYNKPLIQSLLLNHSMIFQPCIRSLFQILRFLKQTIEIKLSGRIEKIIEAEAFLIERENKLSNTQNNRSTSGKVSEPFFRGETKRRSISVAFGAMFKRNSGHKDAILESTTNGYRYYKENKKENESLDLPINAIILAEWLKELSAICQEHAIS
;
A
#
# COMPACT_ATOMS: atom_id res chain seq x y z
N MET A 1 31.13 10.54 -34.26
CA MET A 1 30.31 11.37 -33.34
C MET A 1 28.83 11.21 -33.67
N GLN A 2 28.42 11.35 -34.94
CA GLN A 2 27.06 11.10 -35.41
C GLN A 2 26.54 9.67 -35.17
N ASP A 3 27.37 8.64 -35.31
CA ASP A 3 26.95 7.24 -35.03
C ASP A 3 26.74 6.95 -33.54
N PHE A 4 27.40 7.71 -32.66
CA PHE A 4 27.19 7.62 -31.20
C PHE A 4 25.89 8.30 -30.78
N GLU A 5 25.56 9.46 -31.36
CA GLU A 5 24.29 10.15 -31.14
C GLU A 5 23.08 9.38 -31.71
N ASN A 6 23.25 8.72 -32.86
CA ASN A 6 22.23 7.85 -33.45
C ASN A 6 21.99 6.58 -32.62
N ASN A 7 23.04 5.95 -32.09
CA ASN A 7 22.87 4.80 -31.19
C ASN A 7 22.27 5.20 -29.84
N CYS A 8 22.56 6.41 -29.33
CA CYS A 8 21.98 6.90 -28.08
C CYS A 8 20.48 7.24 -28.24
N SER A 9 20.11 7.85 -29.37
CA SER A 9 18.70 8.15 -29.71
C SER A 9 17.88 6.89 -30.00
N PHE A 10 18.47 5.88 -30.65
CA PHE A 10 17.82 4.59 -30.88
C PHE A 10 17.62 3.80 -29.56
N ASN A 11 18.65 3.70 -28.71
CA ASN A 11 18.54 3.02 -27.43
C ASN A 11 17.57 3.70 -26.46
N THR A 12 17.52 5.03 -26.46
CA THR A 12 16.50 5.76 -25.70
C THR A 12 15.11 5.44 -26.25
N HIS A 13 14.88 5.52 -27.57
CA HIS A 13 13.58 5.17 -28.18
C HIS A 13 13.12 3.75 -27.84
N LEU A 14 14.01 2.75 -27.91
CA LEU A 14 13.71 1.37 -27.48
C LEU A 14 13.34 1.27 -26.00
N SER A 15 14.05 1.99 -25.13
CA SER A 15 13.72 2.06 -23.70
C SER A 15 12.33 2.66 -23.48
N TRP A 16 11.97 3.72 -24.21
CA TRP A 16 10.64 4.35 -24.13
C TRP A 16 9.53 3.40 -24.58
N VAL A 17 9.72 2.67 -25.68
CA VAL A 17 8.73 1.69 -26.17
C VAL A 17 8.52 0.57 -25.15
N ALA A 18 9.60 0.02 -24.59
CA ALA A 18 9.52 -1.01 -23.57
C ALA A 18 8.77 -0.53 -22.31
N GLU A 19 9.00 0.71 -21.87
CA GLU A 19 8.27 1.29 -20.74
C GLU A 19 6.77 1.47 -21.03
N GLU A 20 6.41 1.86 -22.26
CA GLU A 20 5.00 1.98 -22.65
C GLU A 20 4.29 0.64 -22.71
N GLU A 21 4.94 -0.40 -23.23
CA GLU A 21 4.40 -1.77 -23.23
C GLU A 21 4.20 -2.29 -21.81
N VAL A 22 5.18 -2.08 -20.93
CA VAL A 22 5.10 -2.46 -19.51
C VAL A 22 3.96 -1.71 -18.81
N ALA A 23 3.83 -0.40 -19.03
CA ALA A 23 2.74 0.39 -18.46
C ALA A 23 1.38 -0.11 -18.97
N THR A 24 1.27 -0.38 -20.27
CA THR A 24 0.04 -0.85 -20.92
C THR A 24 -0.38 -2.23 -20.40
N ALA A 25 0.56 -3.18 -20.30
CA ALA A 25 0.30 -4.49 -19.72
C ALA A 25 -0.17 -4.40 -18.27
N THR A 26 0.42 -3.49 -17.48
CA THR A 26 0.03 -3.24 -16.08
C THR A 26 -1.40 -2.68 -16.00
N ILE A 27 -1.78 -1.76 -16.91
CA ILE A 27 -3.14 -1.22 -17.01
C ILE A 27 -4.14 -2.31 -17.41
N TYR A 28 -3.79 -3.20 -18.33
CA TYR A 28 -4.66 -4.32 -18.70
C TYR A 28 -4.85 -5.30 -17.54
N LEU A 29 -3.79 -5.62 -16.79
CA LEU A 29 -3.92 -6.45 -15.60
C LEU A 29 -4.82 -5.80 -14.54
N ASP A 30 -4.67 -4.49 -14.32
CA ASP A 30 -5.54 -3.70 -13.44
C ASP A 30 -7.01 -3.75 -13.88
N LEU A 31 -7.27 -3.58 -15.19
CA LEU A 31 -8.61 -3.68 -15.76
C LEU A 31 -9.21 -5.09 -15.62
N LEU A 32 -8.40 -6.14 -15.82
CA LEU A 32 -8.82 -7.52 -15.64
C LEU A 32 -9.22 -7.77 -14.17
N LEU A 33 -8.39 -7.35 -13.21
CA LEU A 33 -8.71 -7.51 -11.78
C LEU A 33 -9.99 -6.76 -11.38
N ARG A 34 -10.24 -5.57 -11.95
CA ARG A 34 -11.49 -4.83 -11.70
C ARG A 34 -12.72 -5.43 -12.36
N SER A 35 -12.56 -6.11 -13.49
CA SER A 35 -13.68 -6.65 -14.28
C SER A 35 -14.07 -8.07 -13.92
N VAL A 36 -13.17 -8.87 -13.38
CA VAL A 36 -13.44 -10.26 -13.01
C VAL A 36 -14.39 -10.33 -11.81
N THR A 37 -15.57 -10.90 -12.04
CA THR A 37 -16.62 -11.11 -11.02
C THR A 37 -16.57 -12.51 -10.41
N HIS A 38 -16.11 -13.51 -11.16
CA HIS A 38 -16.10 -14.90 -10.70
C HIS A 38 -14.96 -15.15 -9.68
N PRO A 39 -15.26 -15.67 -8.47
CA PRO A 39 -14.28 -15.81 -7.39
C PRO A 39 -13.11 -16.73 -7.76
N GLY A 40 -13.36 -17.85 -8.45
CA GLY A 40 -12.28 -18.76 -8.87
C GLY A 40 -11.31 -18.17 -9.90
N LEU A 41 -11.79 -17.27 -10.77
CA LEU A 41 -10.93 -16.60 -11.74
C LEU A 41 -10.10 -15.50 -11.04
N LEU A 42 -10.73 -14.77 -10.12
CA LEU A 42 -10.03 -13.80 -9.27
C LEU A 42 -8.92 -14.47 -8.44
N GLN A 43 -9.21 -15.61 -7.83
CA GLN A 43 -8.23 -16.46 -7.14
C GLN A 43 -7.05 -16.83 -8.05
N THR A 44 -7.33 -17.18 -9.31
CA THR A 44 -6.28 -17.53 -10.28
C THR A 44 -5.37 -16.34 -10.58
N PHE A 45 -5.94 -15.14 -10.73
CA PHE A 45 -5.15 -13.92 -10.92
C PHE A 45 -4.34 -13.54 -9.67
N ILE A 46 -4.91 -13.66 -8.46
CA ILE A 46 -4.17 -13.42 -7.21
C ILE A 46 -3.00 -14.41 -7.11
N LYS A 47 -3.25 -15.70 -7.37
CA LYS A 47 -2.20 -16.73 -7.37
C LYS A 47 -1.12 -16.44 -8.41
N PHE A 48 -1.49 -15.99 -9.61
CA PHE A 48 -0.54 -15.55 -10.62
C PHE A 48 0.36 -14.42 -10.09
N ILE A 49 -0.22 -13.39 -9.47
CA ILE A 49 0.52 -12.24 -8.93
C ILE A 49 1.47 -12.65 -7.79
N LEU A 50 1.01 -13.51 -6.87
CA LEU A 50 1.76 -13.89 -5.67
C LEU A 50 2.79 -15.01 -5.91
N CYS A 51 2.51 -15.96 -6.80
CA CYS A 51 3.31 -17.18 -6.93
C CYS A 51 4.13 -17.24 -8.23
N GLN A 52 3.68 -16.60 -9.32
CA GLN A 52 4.39 -16.70 -10.58
C GLN A 52 5.70 -15.91 -10.53
N ARG A 53 6.74 -16.45 -11.18
CA ARG A 53 8.04 -15.82 -11.31
C ARG A 53 8.33 -15.42 -12.75
N PHE A 54 8.95 -14.27 -12.92
CA PHE A 54 9.58 -13.82 -14.15
C PHE A 54 11.07 -13.66 -13.88
N GLU A 55 11.93 -14.34 -14.65
CA GLU A 55 13.40 -14.29 -14.46
C GLU A 55 13.86 -14.54 -13.01
N LYS A 56 13.15 -15.44 -12.29
CA LYS A 56 13.34 -15.84 -10.88
C LYS A 56 12.76 -14.88 -9.82
N ILE A 57 12.33 -13.67 -10.19
CA ILE A 57 11.71 -12.70 -9.28
C ILE A 57 10.19 -12.92 -9.28
N LYS A 58 9.53 -12.86 -8.12
CA LYS A 58 8.06 -12.96 -8.08
C LYS A 58 7.43 -11.73 -8.74
N ILE A 59 6.28 -11.89 -9.38
CA ILE A 59 5.57 -10.75 -10.00
C ILE A 59 5.28 -9.67 -8.97
N ILE A 60 4.83 -10.02 -7.77
CA ILE A 60 4.56 -9.04 -6.70
C ILE A 60 5.80 -8.21 -6.32
N GLU A 61 6.96 -8.84 -6.17
CA GLU A 61 8.24 -8.16 -5.87
C GLU A 61 8.64 -7.21 -7.01
N LEU A 62 8.43 -7.66 -8.24
CA LEU A 62 8.69 -6.87 -9.44
C LEU A 62 7.78 -5.62 -9.49
N LEU A 63 6.50 -5.76 -9.14
CA LEU A 63 5.58 -4.64 -9.04
C LEU A 63 5.97 -3.68 -7.90
N VAL A 64 6.40 -4.19 -6.74
CA VAL A 64 6.91 -3.36 -5.63
C VAL A 64 8.11 -2.53 -6.08
N ASN A 65 9.09 -3.14 -6.76
CA ASN A 65 10.25 -2.43 -7.29
C ASN A 65 9.87 -1.35 -8.33
N ARG A 66 8.78 -1.56 -9.07
CA ARG A 66 8.28 -0.60 -10.06
C ARG A 66 7.62 0.64 -9.46
N ILE A 67 7.25 0.65 -8.17
CA ILE A 67 6.68 1.85 -7.51
C ILE A 67 7.65 3.04 -7.61
N ASN A 68 8.94 2.78 -7.42
CA ASN A 68 10.01 3.78 -7.50
C ASN A 68 10.60 3.95 -8.91
N ASN A 69 9.96 3.41 -9.94
CA ASN A 69 10.39 3.61 -11.33
C ASN A 69 10.36 5.11 -11.71
N LYS A 70 11.34 5.54 -12.51
CA LYS A 70 11.46 6.91 -13.02
C LYS A 70 10.37 7.25 -14.04
N SER A 71 9.88 6.24 -14.77
CA SER A 71 8.84 6.40 -15.77
C SER A 71 7.49 6.72 -15.12
N PHE A 72 6.97 7.91 -15.42
CA PHE A 72 5.68 8.40 -14.92
C PHE A 72 4.53 7.41 -15.20
N LYS A 73 4.45 6.87 -16.42
CA LYS A 73 3.36 5.96 -16.83
C LYS A 73 3.40 4.64 -16.08
N VAL A 74 4.58 4.03 -15.99
CA VAL A 74 4.78 2.76 -15.28
C VAL A 74 4.45 2.94 -13.80
N CYS A 75 4.91 4.03 -13.19
CA CYS A 75 4.66 4.32 -11.77
C CYS A 75 3.16 4.46 -11.48
N ILE A 76 2.43 5.28 -12.25
CA ILE A 76 0.97 5.45 -12.05
C ILE A 76 0.22 4.15 -12.27
N ALA A 77 0.52 3.42 -13.35
CA ALA A 77 -0.12 2.14 -13.63
C ALA A 77 0.10 1.14 -12.49
N THR A 78 1.33 1.09 -11.96
CA THR A 78 1.69 0.20 -10.86
C THR A 78 0.98 0.60 -9.56
N LEU A 79 0.94 1.89 -9.20
CA LEU A 79 0.22 2.35 -8.00
C LEU A 79 -1.29 2.11 -8.11
N ALA A 80 -1.88 2.31 -9.30
CA ALA A 80 -3.30 2.01 -9.53
C ALA A 80 -3.61 0.51 -9.42
N LEU A 81 -2.72 -0.35 -9.93
CA LEU A 81 -2.82 -1.79 -9.76
C LEU A 81 -2.67 -2.18 -8.28
N MET A 82 -1.74 -1.58 -7.55
CA MET A 82 -1.54 -1.81 -6.11
C MET A 82 -2.78 -1.42 -5.30
N GLU A 83 -3.40 -0.28 -5.59
CA GLU A 83 -4.68 0.13 -5.01
C GLU A 83 -5.76 -0.94 -5.26
N THR A 84 -5.92 -1.40 -6.51
CA THR A 84 -6.88 -2.45 -6.86
C THR A 84 -6.60 -3.77 -6.15
N ILE A 85 -5.32 -4.19 -6.05
CA ILE A 85 -4.92 -5.43 -5.38
C ILE A 85 -5.24 -5.36 -3.88
N LEU A 86 -4.96 -4.23 -3.22
CA LEU A 86 -5.30 -4.00 -1.82
C LEU A 86 -6.81 -3.92 -1.60
N ASP A 87 -7.58 -3.41 -2.56
CA ASP A 87 -9.05 -3.38 -2.52
C ASP A 87 -9.68 -4.77 -2.52
N LEU A 88 -8.95 -5.83 -2.90
CA LEU A 88 -9.47 -7.20 -2.86
C LEU A 88 -9.63 -7.76 -1.44
N ASN A 89 -9.13 -7.08 -0.40
CA ASN A 89 -9.17 -7.53 1.01
C ASN A 89 -8.60 -8.96 1.25
N CYS A 90 -7.72 -9.43 0.36
CA CYS A 90 -7.15 -10.77 0.44
C CYS A 90 -6.05 -10.82 1.51
N GLU A 91 -6.18 -11.76 2.46
CA GLU A 91 -5.21 -11.95 3.54
C GLU A 91 -3.82 -12.30 2.98
N ASP A 92 -3.73 -13.20 2.00
CA ASP A 92 -2.45 -13.63 1.41
C ASP A 92 -1.70 -12.46 0.75
N VAL A 93 -2.43 -11.54 0.11
CA VAL A 93 -1.87 -10.32 -0.49
C VAL A 93 -1.30 -9.41 0.60
N MET A 94 -2.08 -9.16 1.65
CA MET A 94 -1.66 -8.30 2.77
C MET A 94 -0.51 -8.93 3.55
N LEU A 95 -0.48 -10.25 3.64
CA LEU A 95 0.61 -11.00 4.23
C LEU A 95 1.90 -10.84 3.44
N GLU A 96 1.84 -11.04 2.12
CA GLU A 96 3.02 -10.98 1.26
C GLU A 96 3.58 -9.56 1.12
N LEU A 97 2.71 -8.55 1.10
CA LEU A 97 3.12 -7.15 0.94
C LEU A 97 3.56 -6.48 2.25
N VAL A 98 2.86 -6.73 3.36
CA VAL A 98 2.99 -5.94 4.58
C VAL A 98 3.22 -6.83 5.81
N LEU A 99 2.27 -7.69 6.14
CA LEU A 99 2.18 -8.26 7.48
C LEU A 99 3.33 -9.21 7.80
N LYS A 100 3.86 -9.98 6.83
CA LYS A 100 4.99 -10.89 7.10
C LYS A 100 6.24 -10.16 7.62
N TYR A 101 6.42 -8.89 7.25
CA TYR A 101 7.54 -8.05 7.72
C TYR A 101 7.24 -7.38 9.06
N LEU A 102 5.95 -7.13 9.37
CA LEU A 102 5.54 -6.50 10.62
C LEU A 102 5.35 -7.49 11.77
N VAL A 103 4.96 -8.74 11.48
CA VAL A 103 4.69 -9.80 12.48
C VAL A 103 5.84 -10.02 13.47
N PRO A 104 7.13 -10.07 13.05
CA PRO A 104 8.27 -10.19 13.98
C PRO A 104 8.43 -9.00 14.95
N CYS A 105 7.72 -7.89 14.72
CA CYS A 105 7.80 -6.64 15.48
C CYS A 105 9.24 -6.10 15.61
N THR A 106 10.11 -6.36 14.63
CA THR A 106 11.49 -5.84 14.62
C THR A 106 11.52 -4.32 14.44
N HIS A 107 10.48 -3.73 13.87
CA HIS A 107 10.41 -2.29 13.63
C HIS A 107 10.07 -1.45 14.88
N ILE A 108 9.55 -2.07 15.93
CA ILE A 108 9.11 -1.42 17.17
C ILE A 108 10.09 -1.72 18.30
N MET A 109 10.37 -0.73 19.15
CA MET A 109 11.14 -0.97 20.37
C MET A 109 10.42 -1.96 21.31
N LEU A 110 11.14 -2.89 21.94
CA LEU A 110 10.55 -3.93 22.79
C LEU A 110 9.56 -3.38 23.84
N SER A 111 9.89 -2.25 24.48
CA SER A 111 9.06 -1.59 25.49
C SER A 111 7.72 -1.06 24.97
N GLN A 112 7.58 -0.89 23.65
CA GLN A 112 6.38 -0.34 23.01
C GLN A 112 5.45 -1.43 22.48
N ARG A 113 5.85 -2.71 22.47
CA ARG A 113 5.05 -3.80 21.87
C ARG A 113 3.70 -4.00 22.56
N SER A 114 3.63 -3.80 23.88
CA SER A 114 2.36 -3.85 24.62
C SER A 114 1.35 -2.76 24.21
N ARG A 115 1.83 -1.69 23.56
CA ARG A 115 1.01 -0.54 23.13
C ARG A 115 0.44 -0.70 21.72
N ILE A 116 0.80 -1.77 20.99
CA ILE A 116 0.28 -2.04 19.64
C ILE A 116 -1.25 -2.15 19.64
N LYS A 117 -1.82 -2.75 20.71
CA LYS A 117 -3.26 -2.95 20.90
C LYS A 117 -3.99 -1.71 21.47
N GLN A 118 -3.27 -0.64 21.83
CA GLN A 118 -3.86 0.50 22.51
C GLN A 118 -4.43 1.54 21.53
N VAL A 119 -5.77 1.65 21.52
CA VAL A 119 -6.53 2.56 20.65
C VAL A 119 -6.63 3.99 21.23
N ASP A 120 -6.45 4.18 22.54
CA ASP A 120 -6.61 5.47 23.24
C ASP A 120 -5.77 6.63 22.68
N SER A 121 -4.72 6.32 21.93
CA SER A 121 -3.84 7.30 21.30
C SER A 121 -4.41 7.92 20.01
N TYR A 122 -5.45 7.34 19.41
CA TYR A 122 -5.90 7.69 18.05
C TYR A 122 -6.60 9.04 17.98
N CYS A 123 -7.41 9.42 18.98
CA CYS A 123 -7.99 10.76 19.03
C CYS A 123 -6.91 11.86 19.03
N LYS A 124 -5.83 11.66 19.80
CA LYS A 124 -4.68 12.58 19.81
C LYS A 124 -3.91 12.56 18.49
N SER A 125 -3.76 11.39 17.88
CA SER A 125 -3.17 11.28 16.54
C SER A 125 -3.97 12.03 15.48
N ALA A 126 -5.32 11.99 15.56
CA ALA A 126 -6.21 12.70 14.65
C ALA A 126 -5.99 14.22 14.71
N ASP A 127 -5.84 14.78 15.92
CA ASP A 127 -5.49 16.19 16.11
C ASP A 127 -4.11 16.52 15.55
N ILE A 128 -3.13 15.62 15.73
CA ILE A 128 -1.78 15.80 15.20
C ILE A 128 -1.80 15.82 13.67
N PHE A 129 -2.54 14.93 12.99
CA PHE A 129 -2.67 14.97 11.53
C PHE A 129 -3.18 16.33 11.06
N LEU A 130 -4.19 16.90 11.72
CA LEU A 130 -4.70 18.23 11.38
C LEU A 130 -3.66 19.33 11.66
N SER A 131 -2.89 19.22 12.75
CA SER A 131 -1.81 20.17 13.06
C SER A 131 -0.65 20.16 12.05
N LEU A 132 -0.49 19.04 11.33
CA LEU A 132 0.53 18.85 10.30
C LEU A 132 0.15 19.47 8.96
N MET A 133 -1.06 20.03 8.82
CA MET A 133 -1.43 20.79 7.63
C MET A 133 -0.48 21.99 7.46
N PRO A 134 0.00 22.28 6.23
CA PRO A 134 0.83 23.45 5.98
C PRO A 134 0.12 24.74 6.39
N ASP A 135 0.84 25.62 7.08
CA ASP A 135 0.28 26.84 7.68
C ASP A 135 -0.22 27.82 6.62
N VAL A 136 0.22 27.65 5.36
CA VAL A 136 -0.25 28.41 4.19
C VAL A 136 -1.77 28.32 4.00
N PHE A 137 -2.42 27.30 4.57
CA PHE A 137 -3.87 27.10 4.51
C PHE A 137 -4.66 27.68 5.70
N LYS A 138 -4.00 28.17 6.76
CA LYS A 138 -4.65 28.65 8.00
C LYS A 138 -5.39 29.98 7.83
N HIS A 139 -5.01 30.80 6.86
CA HIS A 139 -5.66 32.11 6.59
C HIS A 139 -6.77 32.04 5.54
N ARG A 140 -7.22 30.83 5.18
CA ARG A 140 -8.34 30.67 4.26
C ARG A 140 -9.64 31.19 4.88
N ASN A 141 -10.31 32.05 4.14
CA ASN A 141 -11.59 32.65 4.51
C ASN A 141 -12.67 31.56 4.57
N ILE A 142 -13.40 31.51 5.69
CA ILE A 142 -14.37 30.46 6.08
C ILE A 142 -15.60 30.39 5.14
N ASN A 143 -15.73 31.34 4.20
CA ASN A 143 -16.93 31.54 3.38
C ASN A 143 -16.83 31.08 1.92
N SER A 144 -15.69 30.56 1.47
CA SER A 144 -15.63 29.86 0.18
C SER A 144 -15.99 28.40 0.39
N GLN A 145 -17.11 27.95 -0.16
CA GLN A 145 -17.40 26.53 -0.40
C GLN A 145 -16.16 25.90 -1.05
N THR A 146 -15.35 25.17 -0.29
CA THR A 146 -14.21 24.43 -0.82
C THR A 146 -14.66 23.02 -1.17
N LEU A 147 -14.07 22.43 -2.21
CA LEU A 147 -14.47 21.18 -2.88
C LEU A 147 -14.83 20.01 -1.96
N TYR A 148 -14.25 19.92 -0.77
CA TYR A 148 -14.61 18.92 0.26
C TYR A 148 -14.62 19.54 1.67
N SER A 149 -14.89 20.85 1.83
CA SER A 149 -14.63 21.65 3.06
C SER A 149 -15.07 21.01 4.38
N GLU A 150 -16.14 20.23 4.37
CA GLU A 150 -16.75 19.77 5.60
C GLU A 150 -16.07 18.49 6.09
N TYR A 151 -15.33 18.61 7.21
CA TYR A 151 -14.69 17.47 7.90
C TYR A 151 -15.67 16.31 8.16
N ARG A 152 -16.98 16.60 8.32
CA ARG A 152 -18.04 15.59 8.45
C ARG A 152 -18.13 14.63 7.26
N CYS A 153 -17.87 15.10 6.05
CA CYS A 153 -17.84 14.25 4.86
C CYS A 153 -16.71 13.23 4.97
N TYR A 154 -15.53 13.64 5.45
CA TYR A 154 -14.40 12.73 5.68
C TYR A 154 -14.72 11.68 6.74
N LEU A 155 -15.34 12.08 7.86
CA LEU A 155 -15.76 11.15 8.90
C LEU A 155 -16.76 10.11 8.37
N ASN A 156 -17.78 10.56 7.64
CA ASN A 156 -18.75 9.63 7.06
C ASN A 156 -18.12 8.67 6.04
N CYS A 157 -17.21 9.17 5.19
CA CYS A 157 -16.49 8.32 4.24
C CYS A 157 -15.56 7.32 4.95
N ALA A 158 -14.85 7.75 5.98
CA ALA A 158 -14.01 6.89 6.80
C ALA A 158 -14.83 5.77 7.45
N ARG A 159 -15.97 6.11 8.07
CA ARG A 159 -16.88 5.14 8.68
C ARG A 159 -17.33 4.04 7.72
N ILE A 160 -17.77 4.44 6.52
CA ILE A 160 -18.22 3.48 5.49
C ILE A 160 -17.07 2.57 5.07
N LYS A 161 -15.90 3.14 4.76
CA LYS A 161 -14.72 2.38 4.32
C LYS A 161 -14.26 1.38 5.39
N ILE A 162 -14.22 1.80 6.66
CA ILE A 162 -13.81 0.96 7.79
C ILE A 162 -14.82 -0.17 7.98
N ALA A 163 -16.13 0.13 7.96
CA ALA A 163 -17.18 -0.88 8.09
C ALA A 163 -17.14 -1.92 6.97
N GLU A 164 -17.01 -1.48 5.70
CA GLU A 164 -16.88 -2.38 4.55
C GLU A 164 -15.62 -3.25 4.67
N CYS A 165 -14.47 -2.66 5.03
CA CYS A 165 -13.23 -3.41 5.19
C CYS A 165 -13.30 -4.40 6.38
N ALA A 166 -13.97 -4.05 7.47
CA ALA A 166 -14.16 -4.95 8.61
C ALA A 166 -15.00 -6.18 8.24
N ILE A 167 -16.04 -6.02 7.40
CA ILE A 167 -16.84 -7.14 6.89
C ILE A 167 -15.98 -8.06 6.03
N GLU A 168 -15.25 -7.51 5.06
CA GLU A 168 -14.43 -8.27 4.11
C GLU A 168 -13.21 -8.93 4.78
N THR A 169 -12.73 -8.40 5.92
CA THR A 169 -11.56 -8.94 6.63
C THR A 169 -11.93 -9.79 7.86
N LYS A 170 -13.23 -10.02 8.11
CA LYS A 170 -13.72 -10.81 9.24
C LYS A 170 -13.26 -12.27 9.20
N HIS A 171 -13.08 -12.81 7.99
CA HIS A 171 -12.69 -14.20 7.77
C HIS A 171 -11.17 -14.43 7.77
N TRP A 172 -10.37 -13.40 8.08
CA TRP A 172 -8.93 -13.54 8.14
C TRP A 172 -8.52 -14.46 9.28
N THR A 173 -7.48 -15.25 9.05
CA THR A 173 -7.00 -16.30 9.94
C THR A 173 -6.41 -15.72 11.22
N TYR A 174 -5.65 -14.63 11.11
CA TYR A 174 -4.98 -13.99 12.25
C TYR A 174 -5.42 -12.54 12.47
N LEU A 175 -5.28 -12.10 13.72
CA LEU A 175 -5.55 -10.71 14.12
C LEU A 175 -4.39 -9.76 13.80
N TYR A 176 -3.18 -10.27 13.62
CA TYR A 176 -1.97 -9.49 13.34
C TYR A 176 -1.73 -8.39 14.39
N ASP A 177 -1.64 -8.84 15.64
CA ASP A 177 -1.55 -8.01 16.85
C ASP A 177 -0.13 -7.92 17.43
N GLY A 178 0.86 -8.52 16.75
CA GLY A 178 2.25 -8.62 17.18
C GLY A 178 2.58 -9.87 17.99
N GLU A 179 1.57 -10.67 18.34
CA GLU A 179 1.73 -11.99 18.98
C GLU A 179 1.31 -13.10 18.02
N ASN A 180 0.26 -12.84 17.24
CA ASN A 180 -0.30 -13.77 16.28
C ASN A 180 -0.07 -13.27 14.85
N PRO A 181 0.35 -14.14 13.93
CA PRO A 181 0.72 -15.55 14.13
C PRO A 181 2.02 -15.72 14.92
N SER A 182 2.14 -16.80 15.70
CA SER A 182 3.34 -17.06 16.49
C SER A 182 4.57 -17.17 15.60
N TYR A 183 5.52 -16.26 15.81
CA TYR A 183 6.77 -16.20 15.07
C TYR A 183 7.88 -16.82 15.92
N THR A 184 8.33 -18.02 15.56
CA THR A 184 9.53 -18.64 16.14
C THR A 184 10.71 -18.35 15.23
N ILE A 185 11.68 -17.57 15.72
CA ILE A 185 13.00 -17.48 15.08
C ILE A 185 13.65 -18.84 15.27
N VAL A 186 13.77 -19.61 14.19
CA VAL A 186 14.65 -20.79 14.19
C VAL A 186 16.06 -20.25 14.07
N GLU A 187 16.75 -20.10 15.20
CA GLU A 187 18.20 -19.87 15.20
C GLU A 187 18.86 -21.08 14.55
N PHE A 188 19.32 -20.92 13.30
CA PHE A 188 20.30 -21.84 12.76
C PHE A 188 21.60 -21.59 13.52
N LYS A 189 21.89 -22.45 14.51
CA LYS A 189 23.28 -22.66 14.93
C LYS A 189 24.02 -23.15 13.69
N THR A 190 24.79 -22.27 13.06
CA THR A 190 25.90 -22.67 12.22
C THR A 190 26.86 -23.42 13.12
N ASN A 191 26.71 -24.74 13.19
CA ASN A 191 27.78 -25.58 13.68
C ASN A 191 28.89 -25.45 12.63
N ASP A 192 29.89 -24.63 12.95
CA ASP A 192 31.19 -24.67 12.30
C ASP A 192 31.73 -26.09 12.47
N VAL A 193 31.60 -26.91 11.43
CA VAL A 193 32.32 -28.17 11.35
C VAL A 193 33.55 -27.87 10.50
N GLU A 194 34.65 -27.63 11.21
CA GLU A 194 35.98 -27.61 10.63
C GLU A 194 36.23 -28.92 9.87
N ASN A 195 36.79 -28.71 8.70
CA ASN A 195 37.21 -29.68 7.72
C ASN A 195 38.38 -30.51 8.25
N ASP A 196 38.14 -31.77 8.61
CA ASP A 196 39.19 -32.78 8.67
C ASP A 196 38.86 -33.95 7.75
N GLN A 197 39.63 -34.02 6.66
CA GLN A 197 39.74 -35.17 5.79
C GLN A 197 40.49 -36.28 6.54
N ASN A 198 39.90 -37.48 6.68
CA ASN A 198 40.58 -38.74 6.36
C ASN A 198 39.70 -40.00 6.57
N SER A 199 39.97 -40.99 5.71
CA SER A 199 39.64 -42.43 5.78
C SER A 199 38.22 -42.92 5.40
N ILE A 200 38.07 -43.22 4.10
CA ILE A 200 37.86 -44.57 3.50
C ILE A 200 36.60 -45.40 3.84
N LEU A 201 35.82 -45.64 2.77
CA LEU A 201 35.06 -46.84 2.31
C LEU A 201 34.31 -47.73 3.34
N SER A 202 33.03 -47.98 3.07
CA SER A 202 32.57 -49.23 2.43
C SER A 202 31.08 -49.20 2.08
N ALA A 203 30.73 -50.03 1.10
CA ALA A 203 29.43 -50.17 0.47
C ALA A 203 28.83 -51.54 0.76
N ASP A 204 27.53 -51.58 1.04
CA ASP A 204 26.56 -52.65 0.79
C ASP A 204 25.21 -52.17 1.39
N ASP A 205 24.11 -52.12 0.64
CA ASP A 205 23.27 -53.17 0.04
C ASP A 205 22.01 -53.38 0.89
N SER A 206 20.87 -53.29 0.19
CA SER A 206 19.57 -53.87 0.55
C SER A 206 18.75 -53.27 1.71
N SER A 207 17.57 -52.80 1.31
CA SER A 207 16.27 -53.30 1.79
C SER A 207 15.33 -52.30 2.47
N SER A 208 14.08 -52.41 2.03
CA SER A 208 12.83 -51.73 2.36
C SER A 208 12.41 -51.80 3.83
N GLY A 209 11.51 -50.90 4.25
CA GLY A 209 10.56 -51.27 5.30
C GLY A 209 9.90 -50.11 6.02
N TYR A 210 8.60 -49.95 5.80
CA TYR A 210 7.69 -49.21 6.65
C TYR A 210 7.58 -49.82 8.06
N GLU A 211 6.97 -49.04 8.96
CA GLU A 211 6.44 -49.39 10.29
C GLU A 211 7.37 -49.21 11.49
N SER A 212 6.99 -48.29 12.39
CA SER A 212 6.71 -48.65 13.79
C SER A 212 6.20 -47.45 14.60
N PHE A 213 4.87 -47.29 14.65
CA PHE A 213 4.20 -46.80 15.85
C PHE A 213 3.80 -48.04 16.68
N LYS A 214 4.48 -48.30 17.80
CA LYS A 214 3.84 -48.51 19.12
C LYS A 214 4.81 -49.02 20.19
N ALA A 215 4.58 -48.45 21.38
CA ALA A 215 4.65 -49.07 22.69
C ALA A 215 6.03 -49.24 23.33
N MET A 216 6.31 -48.36 24.29
CA MET A 216 6.62 -48.83 25.64
C MET A 216 6.04 -47.85 26.66
N LYS A 217 4.83 -48.18 27.13
CA LYS A 217 4.41 -47.89 28.51
C LYS A 217 5.25 -48.79 29.43
N ASP A 218 5.40 -48.36 30.67
CA ASP A 218 5.99 -49.07 31.82
C ASP A 218 7.43 -48.70 32.16
N ILE A 219 7.63 -47.45 32.63
CA ILE A 219 8.60 -47.16 33.70
C ILE A 219 7.91 -46.22 34.69
N ASP A 220 6.84 -46.70 35.33
CA ASP A 220 6.16 -45.96 36.39
C ASP A 220 5.73 -46.94 37.49
N LYS A 221 6.75 -47.48 38.18
CA LYS A 221 6.64 -48.20 39.46
C LYS A 221 8.03 -48.49 39.99
N LEU A 222 8.59 -47.55 40.76
CA LEU A 222 9.35 -47.85 41.98
C LEU A 222 9.67 -46.54 42.72
N LEU A 223 9.19 -46.49 43.96
CA LEU A 223 9.46 -45.54 45.03
C LEU A 223 8.65 -44.22 44.99
N GLY A 224 7.54 -44.24 45.73
CA GLY A 224 6.91 -43.04 46.24
C GLY A 224 7.62 -42.52 47.50
N ASN A 225 7.48 -41.22 47.75
CA ASN A 225 6.81 -40.67 48.93
C ASN A 225 6.83 -39.12 48.89
N ASP A 226 5.66 -38.55 49.19
CA ASP A 226 5.33 -37.22 49.78
C ASP A 226 6.35 -36.06 49.70
N ASP A 227 5.96 -34.93 49.12
CA ASP A 227 5.22 -33.87 49.85
C ASP A 227 4.94 -32.65 48.94
N GLY A 228 3.82 -31.96 49.19
CA GLY A 228 3.13 -31.13 48.20
C GLY A 228 3.56 -29.66 48.02
N LYS A 229 3.26 -29.15 46.80
CA LYS A 229 2.78 -27.79 46.49
C LYS A 229 2.37 -27.71 45.01
N PRO A 230 1.26 -27.04 44.65
CA PRO A 230 0.82 -26.95 43.26
C PRO A 230 1.57 -25.83 42.56
N SER A 231 2.17 -26.11 41.41
CA SER A 231 2.47 -25.11 40.39
C SER A 231 1.43 -25.28 39.29
N ASP A 232 0.57 -24.28 39.15
CA ASP A 232 -0.49 -24.18 38.15
C ASP A 232 0.12 -24.13 36.74
N ASP A 233 0.23 -25.28 36.07
CA ASP A 233 0.35 -25.34 34.61
C ASP A 233 -1.02 -24.99 34.01
N ILE A 234 -1.20 -23.71 33.70
CA ILE A 234 -2.27 -23.22 32.84
C ILE A 234 -1.98 -23.75 31.43
N PHE A 235 -2.48 -24.95 31.13
CA PHE A 235 -2.79 -25.35 29.77
C PHE A 235 -3.92 -24.44 29.25
N SER A 236 -3.57 -23.26 28.73
CA SER A 236 -4.49 -22.49 27.91
C SER A 236 -4.55 -23.15 26.54
N ASN A 237 -5.58 -23.97 26.39
CA ASN A 237 -6.15 -24.49 25.16
C ASN A 237 -5.92 -23.54 23.96
N THR A 238 -4.99 -23.87 23.06
CA THR A 238 -4.99 -23.35 21.70
C THR A 238 -6.03 -24.12 20.89
N SER A 239 -7.31 -23.97 21.25
CA SER A 239 -8.40 -24.31 20.35
C SER A 239 -8.44 -23.21 19.30
N SER A 240 -7.91 -23.48 18.11
CA SER A 240 -8.24 -22.75 16.89
C SER A 240 -9.52 -23.37 16.31
N PRO A 241 -10.64 -22.64 16.24
CA PRO A 241 -11.82 -23.13 15.55
C PRO A 241 -12.26 -22.08 14.53
N CYS A 242 -11.71 -22.12 13.33
CA CYS A 242 -12.34 -21.54 12.16
C CYS A 242 -11.86 -22.31 10.92
N GLU A 243 -12.64 -23.27 10.46
CA GLU A 243 -12.63 -23.68 9.06
C GLU A 243 -13.10 -22.47 8.24
N SER A 244 -12.16 -21.68 7.72
CA SER A 244 -12.49 -20.50 6.93
C SER A 244 -12.83 -20.90 5.49
N ASP A 245 -14.12 -20.90 5.16
CA ASP A 245 -14.64 -20.87 3.78
C ASP A 245 -14.41 -19.50 3.12
N SER A 246 -13.23 -18.89 3.32
CA SER A 246 -12.89 -17.68 2.58
C SER A 246 -12.43 -18.07 1.17
N PRO A 247 -13.09 -17.60 0.10
CA PRO A 247 -12.68 -17.88 -1.27
C PRO A 247 -11.34 -17.22 -1.65
N THR A 248 -10.69 -16.47 -0.75
CA THR A 248 -9.45 -15.72 -1.00
C THR A 248 -8.29 -16.06 -0.06
N CYS A 249 -8.45 -17.02 0.87
CA CYS A 249 -7.37 -17.50 1.74
C CYS A 249 -6.82 -18.83 1.23
N PHE A 250 -5.70 -18.80 0.51
CA PHE A 250 -5.13 -19.98 -0.17
C PHE A 250 -4.02 -20.64 0.62
N ILE A 251 -3.30 -19.85 1.44
CA ILE A 251 -2.16 -20.34 2.17
C ILE A 251 -2.63 -20.82 3.55
N ARG A 252 -2.99 -22.10 3.67
CA ARG A 252 -3.11 -22.78 4.98
C ARG A 252 -1.73 -22.79 5.65
N GLN A 253 -1.45 -21.77 6.45
CA GLN A 253 -0.19 -21.69 7.19
C GLN A 253 -0.34 -22.30 8.57
N SER A 254 0.04 -23.58 8.66
CA SER A 254 0.76 -24.07 9.83
C SER A 254 1.98 -23.15 10.06
N ALA A 255 2.25 -22.79 11.31
CA ALA A 255 3.36 -21.98 11.84
C ALA A 255 4.32 -21.36 10.80
N PHE A 256 4.47 -20.02 10.82
CA PHE A 256 5.36 -19.24 9.95
C PHE A 256 6.80 -19.78 9.95
N LYS A 257 7.09 -20.71 9.04
CA LYS A 257 8.42 -21.24 8.76
C LYS A 257 8.90 -20.62 7.45
N THR A 258 9.33 -19.38 7.48
CA THR A 258 10.03 -18.77 6.34
C THR A 258 11.44 -19.36 6.25
N LYS A 259 11.75 -20.01 5.13
CA LYS A 259 13.09 -20.50 4.77
C LYS A 259 14.07 -19.38 4.38
N GLU A 260 13.59 -18.14 4.28
CA GLU A 260 14.41 -16.97 3.97
C GLU A 260 14.94 -16.39 5.29
N PRO A 261 16.26 -16.15 5.43
CA PRO A 261 16.77 -15.39 6.55
C PRO A 261 16.20 -13.97 6.40
N PHE A 262 15.11 -13.68 7.11
CA PHE A 262 14.68 -12.30 7.28
C PHE A 262 15.89 -11.52 7.77
N THR A 263 16.22 -10.49 7.03
CA THR A 263 17.39 -9.63 7.25
C THR A 263 17.53 -9.33 8.74
N GLN A 264 18.72 -9.56 9.30
CA GLN A 264 19.06 -9.21 10.69
C GLN A 264 18.86 -7.71 11.04
N TYR A 265 18.41 -6.91 10.07
CA TYR A 265 18.17 -5.47 10.20
C TYR A 265 16.67 -5.16 10.32
N PRO A 266 16.29 -4.22 11.21
CA PRO A 266 14.93 -3.74 11.36
C PRO A 266 14.47 -3.04 10.09
N CYS A 267 13.42 -3.56 9.45
CA CYS A 267 12.87 -3.02 8.21
C CYS A 267 11.34 -3.09 8.24
N LEU A 268 10.67 -2.24 7.45
CA LEU A 268 9.20 -2.29 7.28
C LEU A 268 8.80 -3.23 6.13
N GLY A 269 9.80 -3.73 5.39
CA GLY A 269 9.61 -4.51 4.18
C GLY A 269 9.62 -3.62 2.92
N PRO A 270 9.93 -4.21 1.75
CA PRO A 270 10.20 -3.48 0.53
C PRO A 270 9.00 -2.66 0.03
N PHE A 271 7.77 -3.12 0.29
CA PHE A 271 6.57 -2.40 -0.15
C PHE A 271 6.36 -1.11 0.64
N LEU A 272 6.34 -1.17 1.97
CA LEU A 272 6.17 0.02 2.81
C LEU A 272 7.33 1.00 2.65
N GLU A 273 8.57 0.49 2.55
CA GLU A 273 9.75 1.32 2.28
C GLU A 273 9.67 2.00 0.91
N ALA A 274 9.20 1.29 -0.13
CA ALA A 274 8.98 1.91 -1.43
C ALA A 274 7.94 3.02 -1.37
N LEU A 275 6.81 2.81 -0.68
CA LEU A 275 5.76 3.83 -0.52
C LEU A 275 6.27 5.04 0.26
N PHE A 276 6.97 4.83 1.38
CA PHE A 276 7.48 5.92 2.22
C PHE A 276 8.58 6.70 1.53
N SER A 277 9.52 6.03 0.87
CA SER A 277 10.55 6.68 0.05
C SER A 277 9.93 7.48 -1.11
N LYS A 278 8.88 6.95 -1.75
CA LYS A 278 8.14 7.69 -2.77
C LYS A 278 7.48 8.93 -2.16
N LEU A 279 6.86 8.81 -0.99
CA LEU A 279 6.13 9.88 -0.28
C LEU A 279 7.04 11.02 0.15
N GLU A 280 8.26 10.74 0.60
CA GLU A 280 9.24 11.78 0.96
C GLU A 280 9.53 12.74 -0.21
N ASN A 281 9.41 12.26 -1.44
CA ASN A 281 9.64 13.04 -2.66
C ASN A 281 8.39 13.77 -3.18
N MET A 282 7.27 13.73 -2.44
CA MET A 282 5.98 14.33 -2.84
C MET A 282 6.09 15.76 -3.43
N PRO A 283 6.88 16.71 -2.86
CA PRO A 283 6.91 18.09 -3.36
C PRO A 283 7.50 18.23 -4.77
N GLU A 284 8.27 17.24 -5.23
CA GLU A 284 8.98 17.25 -6.52
C GLU A 284 8.33 16.35 -7.58
N GLN A 285 7.37 15.54 -7.14
CA GLN A 285 6.67 14.58 -8.00
C GLN A 285 5.46 15.21 -8.69
N ASP A 286 5.10 14.65 -9.84
CA ASP A 286 3.84 14.95 -10.49
C ASP A 286 2.67 14.61 -9.55
N PHE A 287 1.74 15.55 -9.41
CA PHE A 287 0.65 15.42 -8.43
C PHE A 287 -0.24 14.19 -8.66
N ARG A 288 -0.28 13.64 -9.87
CA ARG A 288 -1.07 12.44 -10.20
C ARG A 288 -0.44 11.18 -9.60
N ILE A 289 0.88 11.14 -9.46
CA ILE A 289 1.57 10.07 -8.73
C ILE A 289 1.21 10.18 -7.25
N ASN A 290 1.32 11.39 -6.68
CA ASN A 290 1.03 11.64 -5.28
C ASN A 290 -0.40 11.28 -4.91
N LEU A 291 -1.36 11.58 -5.79
CA LEU A 291 -2.74 11.21 -5.59
C LEU A 291 -2.95 9.68 -5.50
N ARG A 292 -2.27 8.91 -6.35
CA ARG A 292 -2.35 7.44 -6.28
C ARG A 292 -1.60 6.89 -5.07
N LEU A 293 -0.48 7.50 -4.73
CA LEU A 293 0.29 7.14 -3.56
C LEU A 293 -0.50 7.34 -2.26
N THR A 294 -1.14 8.51 -2.09
CA THR A 294 -1.99 8.78 -0.93
C THR A 294 -3.19 7.84 -0.90
N ALA A 295 -3.78 7.49 -2.05
CA ALA A 295 -4.85 6.50 -2.13
C ALA A 295 -4.42 5.11 -1.60
N VAL A 296 -3.24 4.63 -2.00
CA VAL A 296 -2.68 3.35 -1.53
C VAL A 296 -2.45 3.39 -0.01
N ILE A 297 -1.87 4.46 0.53
CA ILE A 297 -1.60 4.57 1.98
C ILE A 297 -2.91 4.75 2.77
N THR A 298 -3.86 5.53 2.27
CA THR A 298 -5.21 5.61 2.83
C THR A 298 -5.85 4.23 2.87
N ARG A 299 -5.74 3.45 1.78
CA ARG A 299 -6.30 2.12 1.71
C ARG A 299 -5.71 1.16 2.74
N LEU A 300 -4.40 1.25 2.99
CA LEU A 300 -3.74 0.53 4.09
C LEU A 300 -4.25 0.99 5.46
N SER A 301 -4.44 2.29 5.65
CA SER A 301 -4.89 2.89 6.91
C SER A 301 -6.32 2.50 7.30
N VAL A 302 -7.14 2.04 6.35
CA VAL A 302 -8.51 1.57 6.59
C VAL A 302 -8.55 0.18 7.25
N TYR A 303 -7.50 -0.63 7.11
CA TYR A 303 -7.48 -1.97 7.70
C TYR A 303 -7.53 -1.93 9.24
N ASN A 304 -8.50 -2.62 9.82
CA ASN A 304 -8.59 -2.79 11.28
C ASN A 304 -7.67 -3.93 11.76
N LYS A 305 -6.36 -3.72 11.63
CA LYS A 305 -5.32 -4.66 12.08
C LYS A 305 -4.28 -3.91 12.93
N PRO A 306 -4.02 -4.32 14.19
CA PRO A 306 -3.24 -3.52 15.12
C PRO A 306 -1.82 -3.19 14.64
N LEU A 307 -1.12 -4.11 13.96
CA LEU A 307 0.21 -3.83 13.41
C LEU A 307 0.20 -2.73 12.34
N ILE A 308 -0.84 -2.67 11.51
CA ILE A 308 -0.96 -1.64 10.47
C ILE A 308 -1.36 -0.30 11.10
N GLN A 309 -2.35 -0.31 11.99
CA GLN A 309 -2.83 0.91 12.64
C GLN A 309 -1.77 1.52 13.56
N SER A 310 -1.03 0.70 14.32
CA SER A 310 0.08 1.19 15.15
C SER A 310 1.21 1.79 14.33
N LEU A 311 1.47 1.27 13.13
CA LEU A 311 2.47 1.85 12.22
C LEU A 311 2.02 3.17 11.58
N LEU A 312 0.79 3.23 11.06
CA LEU A 312 0.32 4.35 10.24
C LEU A 312 -0.42 5.44 11.03
N LEU A 313 -1.14 5.08 12.10
CA LEU A 313 -2.08 5.96 12.80
C LEU A 313 -1.64 6.33 14.22
N ASN A 314 -0.74 5.57 14.84
CA ASN A 314 -0.31 5.87 16.22
C ASN A 314 0.93 6.79 16.24
N HIS A 315 0.73 8.07 16.55
CA HIS A 315 1.80 9.07 16.65
C HIS A 315 2.78 8.83 17.81
N SER A 316 2.36 8.05 18.80
CA SER A 316 3.09 7.85 20.05
C SER A 316 3.94 6.58 20.07
N MET A 317 3.93 5.82 18.97
CA MET A 317 4.79 4.66 18.81
C MET A 317 6.23 5.09 18.59
N ILE A 318 7.15 4.41 19.29
CA ILE A 318 8.58 4.62 19.14
C ILE A 318 9.12 3.44 18.33
N PHE A 319 9.53 3.76 17.10
CA PHE A 319 10.16 2.81 16.18
C PHE A 319 11.67 2.74 16.42
N GLN A 320 12.30 1.72 15.85
CA GLN A 320 13.76 1.63 15.84
C GLN A 320 14.38 2.82 15.07
N PRO A 321 15.60 3.28 15.43
CA PRO A 321 16.19 4.50 14.85
C PRO A 321 16.34 4.51 13.33
N CYS A 322 16.50 3.33 12.72
CA CYS A 322 16.63 3.18 11.26
C CYS A 322 15.30 3.31 10.52
N ILE A 323 14.17 3.36 11.23
CA ILE A 323 12.83 3.35 10.65
C ILE A 323 12.19 4.70 10.85
N ARG A 324 11.88 5.35 9.74
CA ARG A 324 11.15 6.61 9.74
C ARG A 324 9.64 6.35 9.75
N SER A 325 8.98 6.85 10.79
CA SER A 325 7.52 6.82 10.90
C SER A 325 6.85 7.73 9.88
N LEU A 326 5.58 7.43 9.57
CA LEU A 326 4.75 8.30 8.74
C LEU A 326 4.68 9.73 9.30
N PHE A 327 4.53 9.91 10.60
CA PHE A 327 4.50 11.23 11.24
C PHE A 327 5.80 12.02 11.05
N GLN A 328 6.96 11.36 11.06
CA GLN A 328 8.24 12.01 10.77
C GLN A 328 8.36 12.41 9.29
N ILE A 329 7.82 11.62 8.37
CA ILE A 329 7.75 11.97 6.94
C ILE A 329 6.81 13.18 6.75
N LEU A 330 5.61 13.13 7.33
CA LEU A 330 4.62 14.22 7.23
C LEU A 330 5.13 15.54 7.80
N ARG A 331 5.84 15.53 8.95
CA ARG A 331 6.49 16.73 9.50
C ARG A 331 7.51 17.32 8.54
N PHE A 332 8.32 16.46 7.92
CA PHE A 332 9.30 16.89 6.92
C PHE A 332 8.63 17.45 5.65
N LEU A 333 7.56 16.82 5.19
CA LEU A 333 6.78 17.31 4.04
C LEU A 333 6.15 18.68 4.34
N LYS A 334 5.55 18.86 5.53
CA LYS A 334 5.01 20.15 5.97
C LYS A 334 6.08 21.24 5.85
N GLN A 335 7.24 21.04 6.50
CA GLN A 335 8.34 22.01 6.50
C GLN A 335 8.85 22.30 5.08
N THR A 336 9.05 21.25 4.28
CA THR A 336 9.56 21.38 2.91
C THR A 336 8.60 22.15 2.02
N ILE A 337 7.30 21.89 2.12
CA ILE A 337 6.27 22.59 1.35
C ILE A 337 6.15 24.05 1.79
N GLU A 338 6.18 24.33 3.10
CA GLU A 338 6.15 25.70 3.62
C GLU A 338 7.33 26.53 3.13
N ILE A 339 8.53 25.95 3.13
CA ILE A 339 9.74 26.60 2.59
C ILE A 339 9.60 26.85 1.10
N LYS A 340 9.21 25.83 0.31
CA LYS A 340 9.10 25.94 -1.16
C LYS A 340 7.96 26.85 -1.63
N LEU A 341 6.91 27.03 -0.82
CA LEU A 341 5.76 27.90 -1.13
C LEU A 341 5.81 29.28 -0.45
N SER A 342 6.84 29.56 0.34
CA SER A 342 7.01 30.86 1.00
C SER A 342 6.98 31.98 -0.05
N GLY A 343 6.03 32.92 0.09
CA GLY A 343 5.82 34.03 -0.84
C GLY A 343 5.08 33.69 -2.15
N ARG A 344 4.54 32.47 -2.32
CA ARG A 344 3.83 32.00 -3.53
C ARG A 344 2.36 31.64 -3.27
N ILE A 345 1.72 32.31 -2.34
CA ILE A 345 0.33 32.01 -1.91
C ILE A 345 -0.67 32.15 -3.07
N GLU A 346 -0.44 33.09 -3.99
CA GLU A 346 -1.29 33.29 -5.18
C GLU A 346 -1.38 32.03 -6.06
N LYS A 347 -0.29 31.26 -6.14
CA LYS A 347 -0.26 30.00 -6.91
C LYS A 347 -1.12 28.90 -6.30
N ILE A 348 -1.36 28.96 -5.00
CA ILE A 348 -2.27 28.04 -4.32
C ILE A 348 -3.72 28.36 -4.71
N ILE A 349 -4.07 29.64 -4.77
CA ILE A 349 -5.40 30.09 -5.22
C ILE A 349 -5.62 29.69 -6.68
N GLU A 350 -4.60 29.86 -7.55
CA GLU A 350 -4.63 29.41 -8.94
C GLU A 350 -4.84 27.88 -9.04
N ALA A 351 -4.11 27.11 -8.24
CA ALA A 351 -4.25 25.65 -8.18
C ALA A 351 -5.62 25.20 -7.67
N GLU A 352 -6.18 25.87 -6.66
CA GLU A 352 -7.54 25.61 -6.18
C GLU A 352 -8.58 25.85 -7.27
N ALA A 353 -8.52 27.01 -7.93
CA ALA A 353 -9.43 27.33 -9.03
C ALA A 353 -9.35 26.30 -10.15
N PHE A 354 -8.13 25.88 -10.50
CA PHE A 354 -7.89 24.82 -11.48
C PHE A 354 -8.53 23.48 -11.08
N LEU A 355 -8.41 23.07 -9.82
CA LEU A 355 -9.04 21.84 -9.32
C LEU A 355 -10.58 21.96 -9.29
N ILE A 356 -11.11 23.11 -8.88
CA ILE A 356 -12.56 23.37 -8.82
C ILE A 356 -13.17 23.31 -10.21
N GLU A 357 -12.58 24.02 -11.18
CA GLU A 357 -13.04 24.03 -12.56
C GLU A 357 -13.07 22.62 -13.14
N ARG A 358 -12.04 21.82 -12.83
CA ARG A 358 -11.93 20.45 -13.31
C ARG A 358 -12.99 19.54 -12.68
N GLU A 359 -13.30 19.70 -11.40
CA GLU A 359 -14.37 18.93 -10.73
C GLU A 359 -15.73 19.24 -11.36
N ASN A 360 -16.06 20.54 -11.50
CA ASN A 360 -17.31 21.00 -12.11
C ASN A 360 -17.54 20.40 -13.50
N LYS A 361 -16.48 20.30 -14.33
CA LYS A 361 -16.56 19.67 -15.66
C LYS A 361 -16.97 18.20 -15.60
N LEU A 362 -16.55 17.45 -14.59
CA LEU A 362 -16.89 16.03 -14.47
C LEU A 362 -18.27 15.82 -13.87
N SER A 363 -18.62 16.61 -12.86
CA SER A 363 -19.96 16.63 -12.29
C SER A 363 -20.99 16.92 -13.39
N ASN A 364 -20.71 17.88 -14.27
CA ASN A 364 -21.56 18.17 -15.43
C ASN A 364 -21.62 17.01 -16.43
N THR A 365 -20.50 16.32 -16.68
CA THR A 365 -20.46 15.13 -17.55
C THR A 365 -21.27 13.96 -16.96
N GLN A 366 -21.20 13.77 -15.64
CA GLN A 366 -21.91 12.71 -14.92
C GLN A 366 -23.42 12.99 -14.83
N ASN A 367 -23.81 14.24 -14.65
CA ASN A 367 -25.21 14.69 -14.68
C ASN A 367 -25.83 14.51 -16.07
N ASN A 368 -25.08 14.80 -17.14
CA ASN A 368 -25.53 14.56 -18.52
C ASN A 368 -25.62 13.05 -18.87
N ARG A 369 -24.84 12.20 -18.20
CA ARG A 369 -24.95 10.73 -18.33
C ARG A 369 -26.13 10.15 -17.56
N SER A 370 -26.61 10.81 -16.52
CA SER A 370 -27.75 10.34 -15.71
C SER A 370 -29.11 10.74 -16.26
N THR A 371 -29.16 11.65 -17.24
CA THR A 371 -30.36 12.00 -18.01
C THR A 371 -30.54 11.17 -19.29
N SER A 372 -29.49 10.48 -19.74
CA SER A 372 -29.56 9.44 -20.79
C SER A 372 -29.66 8.06 -20.13
N GLY A 373 -30.52 7.18 -20.64
CA GLY A 373 -30.92 5.93 -19.97
C GLY A 373 -29.75 5.06 -19.47
N LYS A 374 -30.03 4.27 -18.41
CA LYS A 374 -29.11 3.28 -17.80
C LYS A 374 -28.56 2.30 -18.84
N VAL A 375 -27.48 2.66 -19.52
CA VAL A 375 -26.61 1.70 -20.21
C VAL A 375 -25.60 1.25 -19.18
N SER A 376 -25.69 -0.01 -18.77
CA SER A 376 -24.67 -0.68 -17.96
C SER A 376 -23.34 -0.62 -18.71
N GLU A 377 -22.40 0.20 -18.23
CA GLU A 377 -21.03 0.20 -18.75
C GLU A 377 -20.44 -1.21 -18.55
N PRO A 378 -19.82 -1.81 -19.58
CA PRO A 378 -19.11 -3.07 -19.42
C PRO A 378 -17.96 -2.83 -18.42
N PHE A 379 -17.66 -3.82 -17.58
CA PHE A 379 -16.53 -3.86 -16.63
C PHE A 379 -16.73 -3.27 -15.22
N PHE A 380 -17.95 -2.99 -14.75
CA PHE A 380 -18.17 -2.65 -13.34
C PHE A 380 -18.37 -3.89 -12.45
N ARG A 381 -17.37 -4.19 -11.60
CA ARG A 381 -17.61 -4.99 -10.40
C ARG A 381 -18.17 -4.09 -9.30
N GLY A 382 -19.52 -4.02 -9.23
CA GLY A 382 -20.30 -3.58 -8.07
C GLY A 382 -19.68 -2.52 -7.16
N GLU A 383 -19.27 -1.37 -7.69
CA GLU A 383 -18.76 -0.28 -6.86
C GLU A 383 -19.90 0.28 -6.01
N THR A 384 -19.93 -0.07 -4.71
CA THR A 384 -20.73 0.66 -3.72
C THR A 384 -20.19 2.08 -3.66
N LYS A 385 -20.89 3.02 -4.34
CA LYS A 385 -20.74 4.49 -4.26
C LYS A 385 -19.44 4.96 -3.58
N ARG A 386 -18.31 4.76 -4.27
CA ARG A 386 -16.96 5.04 -3.76
C ARG A 386 -16.74 6.55 -3.62
N ARG A 387 -17.04 7.12 -2.46
CA ARG A 387 -16.70 8.51 -2.12
C ARG A 387 -15.33 8.60 -1.43
N SER A 388 -14.30 8.09 -2.09
CA SER A 388 -12.91 8.35 -1.69
C SER A 388 -12.39 9.58 -2.42
N ILE A 389 -11.60 10.43 -1.75
CA ILE A 389 -10.94 11.59 -2.37
C ILE A 389 -10.13 11.17 -3.61
N SER A 390 -9.54 9.97 -3.58
CA SER A 390 -8.78 9.40 -4.69
C SER A 390 -9.61 9.09 -5.93
N VAL A 391 -10.92 8.84 -5.79
CA VAL A 391 -11.83 8.53 -6.92
C VAL A 391 -12.37 9.81 -7.54
N ALA A 392 -12.71 10.83 -6.73
CA ALA A 392 -13.08 12.15 -7.24
C ALA A 392 -11.95 12.69 -8.13
N PHE A 393 -10.72 12.67 -7.63
CA PHE A 393 -9.55 13.08 -8.41
C PHE A 393 -9.16 12.05 -9.51
N GLY A 394 -9.33 10.75 -9.29
CA GLY A 394 -9.03 9.71 -10.29
C GLY A 394 -9.90 9.83 -11.55
N ALA A 395 -11.19 10.11 -11.39
CA ALA A 395 -12.09 10.48 -12.49
C ALA A 395 -11.73 11.85 -13.07
N MET A 396 -11.28 12.80 -12.23
CA MET A 396 -10.76 14.07 -12.70
C MET A 396 -9.61 13.90 -13.67
N PHE A 397 -8.67 12.98 -13.46
CA PHE A 397 -7.44 12.93 -14.25
C PHE A 397 -7.39 11.84 -15.33
N LYS A 398 -8.52 11.18 -15.65
CA LYS A 398 -8.65 10.46 -16.92
C LYS A 398 -8.38 11.44 -18.07
N ARG A 399 -7.53 10.99 -18.99
CA ARG A 399 -6.97 11.78 -20.09
C ARG A 399 -8.10 12.19 -21.05
N ASN A 400 -8.79 13.29 -20.74
CA ASN A 400 -9.19 14.18 -21.81
C ASN A 400 -7.86 14.72 -22.36
N SER A 401 -7.39 14.14 -23.46
CA SER A 401 -6.78 14.98 -24.49
C SER A 401 -7.87 15.96 -24.93
N GLY A 402 -8.15 16.96 -24.10
CA GLY A 402 -8.80 18.16 -24.59
C GLY A 402 -7.96 18.57 -25.78
N HIS A 403 -8.62 18.79 -26.91
CA HIS A 403 -8.07 19.51 -28.04
C HIS A 403 -7.16 20.60 -27.49
N LYS A 404 -5.85 20.37 -27.59
CA LYS A 404 -4.90 21.45 -27.39
C LYS A 404 -5.07 22.24 -28.67
N ASP A 405 -5.75 23.37 -28.59
CA ASP A 405 -6.02 24.23 -29.74
C ASP A 405 -4.71 24.44 -30.50
N ALA A 406 -4.55 23.67 -31.57
CA ALA A 406 -3.40 23.75 -32.43
C ALA A 406 -3.70 24.96 -33.30
N ILE A 407 -2.94 26.04 -33.11
CA ILE A 407 -3.11 27.24 -33.91
C ILE A 407 -2.63 26.89 -35.32
N LEU A 408 -3.52 27.14 -36.29
CA LEU A 408 -3.28 26.90 -37.71
C LEU A 408 -2.60 28.14 -38.30
N GLU A 409 -1.33 28.03 -38.68
CA GLU A 409 -0.62 29.09 -39.41
C GLU A 409 -0.61 28.78 -40.91
N SER A 410 -0.91 29.78 -41.75
CA SER A 410 -0.69 29.67 -43.20
C SER A 410 0.76 29.99 -43.53
N THR A 411 1.50 29.03 -44.08
CA THR A 411 2.84 29.20 -44.65
C THR A 411 2.75 29.23 -46.18
N THR A 412 3.81 29.68 -46.85
CA THR A 412 3.88 29.79 -48.33
C THR A 412 3.62 28.46 -49.06
N ASN A 413 3.83 27.30 -48.41
CA ASN A 413 3.60 25.96 -48.96
C ASN A 413 2.52 25.15 -48.23
N GLY A 414 1.61 25.81 -47.49
CA GLY A 414 0.46 25.16 -46.85
C GLY A 414 0.29 25.52 -45.37
N TYR A 415 -0.50 24.75 -44.63
CA TYR A 415 -0.79 25.04 -43.22
C TYR A 415 0.16 24.28 -42.28
N ARG A 416 0.66 24.97 -41.26
CA ARG A 416 1.46 24.37 -40.18
C ARG A 416 0.71 24.49 -38.86
N TYR A 417 0.53 23.36 -38.18
CA TYR A 417 0.11 23.35 -36.80
C TYR A 417 1.34 23.56 -35.91
N TYR A 418 1.33 24.61 -35.10
CA TYR A 418 2.30 24.76 -34.03
C TYR A 418 1.59 24.88 -32.69
N LYS A 419 2.28 24.47 -31.65
CA LYS A 419 1.82 24.58 -30.29
C LYS A 419 2.39 25.87 -29.75
N GLU A 420 1.53 26.82 -29.41
CA GLU A 420 1.99 28.00 -28.68
C GLU A 420 2.51 27.51 -27.32
N ASN A 421 3.84 27.49 -27.17
CA ASN A 421 4.45 27.34 -25.86
C ASN A 421 4.12 28.63 -25.11
N LYS A 422 2.95 28.67 -24.44
CA LYS A 422 2.72 29.64 -23.37
C LYS A 422 3.96 29.59 -22.47
N LYS A 423 4.67 30.72 -22.46
CA LYS A 423 5.82 31.06 -21.62
C LYS A 423 5.79 30.23 -20.34
N GLU A 424 6.89 29.53 -20.05
CA GLU A 424 7.23 28.87 -18.78
C GLU A 424 6.22 29.13 -17.65
N ASN A 425 5.05 28.48 -17.72
CA ASN A 425 4.12 28.49 -16.60
C ASN A 425 4.78 27.61 -15.55
N GLU A 426 5.37 28.25 -14.55
CA GLU A 426 5.88 27.58 -13.36
C GLU A 426 4.86 26.52 -12.90
N SER A 427 5.29 25.26 -12.83
CA SER A 427 4.37 24.14 -12.70
C SER A 427 3.48 24.28 -11.47
N LEU A 428 2.16 24.10 -11.64
CA LEU A 428 1.19 24.06 -10.54
C LEU A 428 1.30 22.77 -9.70
N ASP A 429 2.22 21.85 -10.04
CA ASP A 429 2.38 20.58 -9.33
C ASP A 429 2.65 20.79 -7.84
N LEU A 430 3.57 21.69 -7.46
CA LEU A 430 3.90 21.93 -6.06
C LEU A 430 2.72 22.53 -5.26
N PRO A 431 2.04 23.60 -5.72
CA PRO A 431 0.81 24.08 -5.10
C PRO A 431 -0.29 23.01 -5.01
N ILE A 432 -0.50 22.20 -6.05
CA ILE A 432 -1.48 21.10 -6.05
C ILE A 432 -1.07 20.03 -5.03
N ASN A 433 0.21 19.66 -4.95
CA ASN A 433 0.74 18.70 -3.98
C ASN A 433 0.52 19.17 -2.54
N ALA A 434 0.64 20.47 -2.27
CA ALA A 434 0.32 21.03 -0.96
C ALA A 434 -1.16 20.89 -0.62
N ILE A 435 -2.05 21.12 -1.60
CA ILE A 435 -3.50 20.91 -1.43
C ILE A 435 -3.78 19.42 -1.19
N ILE A 436 -3.19 18.51 -1.98
CA ILE A 436 -3.34 17.06 -1.80
C ILE A 436 -2.89 16.64 -0.41
N LEU A 437 -1.74 17.12 0.08
CA LEU A 437 -1.26 16.83 1.43
C LEU A 437 -2.27 17.30 2.48
N ALA A 438 -2.76 18.54 2.37
CA ALA A 438 -3.72 19.11 3.31
C ALA A 438 -5.03 18.32 3.35
N GLU A 439 -5.60 17.95 2.20
CA GLU A 439 -6.83 17.16 2.13
C GLU A 439 -6.62 15.71 2.58
N TRP A 440 -5.46 15.12 2.28
CA TRP A 440 -5.12 13.79 2.73
C TRP A 440 -4.93 13.71 4.25
N LEU A 441 -4.36 14.74 4.88
CA LEU A 441 -4.25 14.83 6.34
C LEU A 441 -5.63 14.88 7.03
N LYS A 442 -6.63 15.55 6.43
CA LYS A 442 -8.02 15.48 6.91
C LYS A 442 -8.60 14.08 6.79
N GLU A 443 -8.33 13.38 5.68
CA GLU A 443 -8.76 12.00 5.48
C GLU A 443 -8.13 11.05 6.51
N LEU A 444 -6.81 11.12 6.73
CA LEU A 444 -6.12 10.32 7.74
C LEU A 444 -6.62 10.64 9.16
N SER A 445 -6.84 11.91 9.47
CA SER A 445 -7.42 12.34 10.73
C SER A 445 -8.79 11.70 10.97
N ALA A 446 -9.68 11.76 9.97
CA ALA A 446 -11.01 11.17 10.05
C ALA A 446 -10.97 9.64 10.18
N ILE A 447 -10.08 8.96 9.45
CA ILE A 447 -9.86 7.51 9.57
C ILE A 447 -9.38 7.16 10.98
N CYS A 448 -8.43 7.94 11.52
CA CYS A 448 -7.90 7.74 12.86
C CYS A 448 -8.99 7.92 13.94
N GLN A 449 -9.85 8.93 13.79
CA GLN A 449 -10.96 9.16 14.70
C GLN A 449 -12.02 8.06 14.64
N GLU A 450 -12.40 7.60 13.44
CA GLU A 450 -13.41 6.53 13.31
C GLU A 450 -12.87 5.18 13.79
N HIS A 451 -11.58 4.87 13.62
CA HIS A 451 -10.96 3.69 14.24
C HIS A 451 -10.89 3.76 15.77
N ALA A 452 -10.99 4.95 16.37
CA ALA A 452 -11.06 5.08 17.82
C ALA A 452 -12.45 4.74 18.38
N ILE A 453 -13.48 4.77 17.52
CA ILE A 453 -14.89 4.55 17.87
C ILE A 453 -15.34 3.13 17.49
N SER A 454 -14.80 2.59 16.38
CA SER A 454 -15.08 1.24 15.87
C SER A 454 -14.38 0.16 16.67
#